data_AF-A0A0M0BEN4-F1
#
_entry.id   AF-A0A0M0BEN4-F1
#
_cell.length_a   1.000
_cell.length_b   1.000
_cell.length_c   1.000
_cell.angle_alpha   90.00
_cell.angle_beta   90.00
_cell.angle_gamma   90.00
#
_symmetry.space_group_name_H-M   'P 1'
#
loop_
_entity.id
_entity.type
_entity.pdbx_description
1 polymer ?
#
loop_
_entity_poly.entity_id
_entity_poly.type
_entity_poly.pdbx_seq_one_letter_code
_entity_poly.pdbx_strand_id
1 'polypeptide(L)'
;MKRELGRLVHKIADEDLRNKVLALIEDLTVEIGGRTYEGLSIEDAPGGLRRHHAYPDGLLQHTVASATIALTLCEIIEAIYEGTVDRDVVLAAILTHDLMKAQVYGWDHDGGYRWSRLGERIDHLSLIVSELIRRNFSVEVVHAVAAHHGREGPIRPHTIEALVCFVSDYADATLNGEVLNAARFLIRDCAGGGEEPLTAKQAFATVYAKQEGGCEGVRRALAKQERGKSPA
;
A
#
# COMPACT_ATOMS: atom_id res chain seq x y z
N MET A 1 6.20 8.62 7.56
CA MET A 1 4.88 8.22 7.05
C MET A 1 3.87 7.95 8.17
N LYS A 2 4.22 7.33 9.31
CA LYS A 2 3.29 7.13 10.45
C LYS A 2 2.48 8.35 10.88
N ARG A 3 3.13 9.52 10.97
CA ARG A 3 2.43 10.78 11.29
C ARG A 3 1.34 11.12 10.28
N GLU A 4 1.57 10.83 9.00
CA GLU A 4 0.60 11.08 7.93
C GLU A 4 -0.55 10.08 8.00
N LEU A 5 -0.24 8.79 8.23
CA LEU A 5 -1.26 7.77 8.51
C LEU A 5 -2.17 8.21 9.67
N GLY A 6 -1.59 8.64 10.79
CA GLY A 6 -2.33 9.17 11.93
C GLY A 6 -3.22 10.36 11.55
N ARG A 7 -2.71 11.32 10.77
CA ARG A 7 -3.51 12.45 10.28
C ARG A 7 -4.70 12.02 9.43
N LEU A 8 -4.54 11.00 8.58
CA LEU A 8 -5.61 10.47 7.75
C LEU A 8 -6.67 9.74 8.58
N VAL A 9 -6.27 8.94 9.57
CA VAL A 9 -7.21 8.28 10.49
C VAL A 9 -8.05 9.31 11.25
N HIS A 10 -7.45 10.42 11.68
CA HIS A 10 -8.17 11.51 12.36
C HIS A 10 -9.15 12.30 11.46
N LYS A 11 -9.19 12.02 10.15
CA LYS A 11 -10.22 12.58 9.25
C LYS A 11 -11.52 11.79 9.25
N ILE A 12 -11.54 10.57 9.81
CA ILE A 12 -12.77 9.81 10.02
C ILE A 12 -13.57 10.52 11.12
N ALA A 13 -14.74 11.05 10.77
CA ALA A 13 -15.57 11.85 11.67
C ALA A 13 -16.24 10.98 12.74
N ASP A 14 -16.78 9.83 12.35
CA ASP A 14 -17.34 8.82 13.24
C ASP A 14 -16.27 8.29 14.22
N GLU A 15 -16.47 8.57 15.50
CA GLU A 15 -15.46 8.28 16.53
C GLU A 15 -15.30 6.77 16.77
N ASP A 16 -16.38 6.02 16.69
CA ASP A 16 -16.36 4.57 16.92
C ASP A 16 -15.63 3.86 15.79
N LEU A 17 -15.91 4.24 14.54
CA LEU A 17 -15.21 3.75 13.36
C LEU A 17 -13.74 4.14 13.38
N ARG A 18 -13.42 5.38 13.72
CA ARG A 18 -12.04 5.86 13.89
C ARG A 18 -11.28 5.03 14.93
N ASN A 19 -11.88 4.77 16.08
CA ASN A 19 -11.27 3.96 17.14
C ASN A 19 -11.04 2.51 16.70
N LYS A 20 -11.98 1.90 15.95
CA LYS A 20 -11.80 0.56 15.39
C LYS A 20 -10.65 0.50 14.39
N VAL A 21 -10.51 1.51 13.53
CA VAL A 21 -9.40 1.61 12.56
C VAL A 21 -8.07 1.77 13.30
N LEU A 22 -7.98 2.63 14.32
CA LEU A 22 -6.79 2.78 15.16
C LEU A 22 -6.39 1.46 15.81
N ALA A 23 -7.33 0.79 16.47
CA ALA A 23 -7.08 -0.49 17.14
C ALA A 23 -6.61 -1.60 16.20
N LEU A 24 -7.03 -1.57 14.92
CA LEU A 24 -6.54 -2.51 13.91
C LEU A 24 -5.14 -2.16 13.41
N ILE A 25 -4.82 -0.88 13.24
CA ILE A 25 -3.48 -0.44 12.84
C ILE A 25 -2.44 -0.69 13.95
N GLU A 26 -2.84 -0.51 15.21
CA GLU A 26 -1.97 -0.72 16.38
C GLU A 26 -1.69 -2.19 16.65
N ASP A 27 -2.66 -3.07 16.41
CA ASP A 27 -2.55 -4.51 16.61
C ASP A 27 -3.00 -5.29 15.37
N LEU A 28 -2.00 -5.68 14.58
CA LEU A 28 -2.12 -6.48 13.37
C LEU A 28 -2.11 -7.99 13.63
N THR A 29 -2.04 -8.43 14.89
CA THR A 29 -2.03 -9.85 15.19
C THR A 29 -3.35 -10.51 14.83
N VAL A 30 -3.29 -11.78 14.43
CA VAL A 30 -4.49 -12.57 14.10
C VAL A 30 -4.53 -13.86 14.91
N GLU A 31 -5.72 -14.20 15.42
CA GLU A 31 -5.93 -15.44 16.18
C GLU A 31 -6.68 -16.47 15.32
N ILE A 32 -6.07 -17.63 15.09
CA ILE A 32 -6.65 -18.71 14.30
C ILE A 32 -6.48 -20.03 15.04
N GLY A 33 -7.58 -20.67 15.41
CA GLY A 33 -7.58 -21.97 16.10
C GLY A 33 -6.88 -21.93 17.46
N GLY A 34 -7.03 -20.84 18.23
CA GLY A 34 -6.41 -20.66 19.55
C GLY A 34 -4.90 -20.38 19.48
N ARG A 35 -4.38 -19.97 18.32
CA ARG A 35 -2.98 -19.56 18.13
C ARG A 35 -2.92 -18.14 17.61
N THR A 36 -2.05 -17.34 18.21
CA THR A 36 -1.72 -16.00 17.72
C THR A 36 -0.65 -16.09 16.63
N TYR A 37 -0.88 -15.36 15.54
CA TYR A 37 0.08 -15.17 14.45
C TYR A 37 0.54 -13.72 14.46
N GLU A 38 1.85 -13.54 14.37
CA GLU A 38 2.52 -12.25 14.34
C GLU A 38 3.51 -12.24 13.18
N GLY A 39 3.46 -11.19 12.37
CA GLY A 39 4.28 -10.98 11.19
C GLY A 39 5.16 -9.74 11.32
N LEU A 40 5.32 -9.05 10.19
CA LEU A 40 6.05 -7.79 10.11
C LEU A 40 5.27 -6.66 10.79
N SER A 41 5.99 -5.60 11.18
CA SER A 41 5.38 -4.30 11.43
C SER A 41 4.88 -3.68 10.12
N ILE A 42 4.01 -2.67 10.18
CA ILE A 42 3.56 -1.95 8.98
C ILE A 42 4.71 -1.20 8.28
N GLU A 43 5.75 -0.82 9.03
CA GLU A 43 6.96 -0.17 8.52
C GLU A 43 7.91 -1.15 7.85
N ASP A 44 7.94 -2.40 8.29
CA ASP A 44 8.80 -3.43 7.68
C ASP A 44 8.11 -4.11 6.49
N ALA A 45 6.78 -4.06 6.44
CA ALA A 45 5.97 -4.72 5.43
C ALA A 45 6.05 -4.04 4.04
N PRO A 46 6.18 -4.83 2.97
CA PRO A 46 6.10 -4.32 1.61
C PRO A 46 4.63 -4.20 1.17
N GLY A 47 4.35 -3.33 0.20
CA GLY A 47 3.03 -3.30 -0.46
C GLY A 47 2.83 -4.47 -1.43
N GLY A 48 3.91 -5.15 -1.85
CA GLY A 48 3.83 -6.39 -2.61
C GLY A 48 5.18 -7.11 -2.66
N LEU A 49 5.20 -8.39 -3.03
CA LEU A 49 6.45 -9.17 -2.99
C LEU A 49 7.51 -8.74 -4.01
N ARG A 50 7.09 -8.32 -5.21
CA ARG A 50 8.01 -8.01 -6.34
C ARG A 50 7.57 -6.85 -7.24
N ARG A 51 6.35 -6.37 -7.10
CA ARG A 51 5.73 -5.40 -8.02
C ARG A 51 5.84 -3.99 -7.45
N HIS A 52 4.70 -3.37 -7.14
CA HIS A 52 4.62 -2.07 -6.51
C HIS A 52 4.98 -2.18 -5.04
N HIS A 53 5.60 -1.13 -4.50
CA HIS A 53 5.89 -0.99 -3.08
C HIS A 53 6.68 -2.19 -2.48
N ALA A 54 7.49 -2.89 -3.28
CA ALA A 54 8.24 -4.07 -2.88
C ALA A 54 9.55 -3.72 -2.15
N TYR A 55 9.44 -2.96 -1.07
CA TYR A 55 10.55 -2.42 -0.28
C TYR A 55 10.06 -2.05 1.15
N PRO A 56 10.97 -1.84 2.13
CA PRO A 56 10.59 -1.43 3.49
C PRO A 56 9.85 -0.09 3.49
N ASP A 57 8.87 0.08 4.38
CA ASP A 57 7.84 1.13 4.40
C ASP A 57 6.89 1.11 3.20
N GLY A 58 6.98 0.10 2.33
CA GLY A 58 6.21 0.00 1.10
C GLY A 58 4.71 -0.02 1.37
N LEU A 59 4.25 -0.86 2.29
CA LEU A 59 2.84 -0.97 2.68
C LEU A 59 2.33 0.36 3.24
N LEU A 60 3.09 0.95 4.17
CA LEU A 60 2.74 2.22 4.78
C LEU A 60 2.64 3.37 3.76
N GLN A 61 3.56 3.44 2.80
CA GLN A 61 3.51 4.42 1.72
C GLN A 61 2.29 4.20 0.83
N HIS A 62 2.02 2.95 0.47
CA HIS A 62 0.87 2.56 -0.35
C HIS A 62 -0.45 2.97 0.31
N THR A 63 -0.66 2.60 1.58
CA THR A 63 -1.86 2.96 2.34
C THR A 63 -2.09 4.47 2.39
N VAL A 64 -1.04 5.26 2.66
CA VAL A 64 -1.13 6.74 2.72
C VAL A 64 -1.42 7.34 1.35
N ALA A 65 -0.76 6.85 0.29
CA ALA A 65 -0.95 7.35 -1.06
C ALA A 65 -2.35 7.01 -1.58
N SER A 66 -2.79 5.76 -1.46
CA SER A 66 -4.14 5.31 -1.81
C SER A 66 -5.22 6.09 -1.08
N ALA A 67 -5.06 6.34 0.23
CA ALA A 67 -6.00 7.17 0.98
C ALA A 67 -6.05 8.63 0.50
N THR A 68 -4.90 9.19 0.10
CA THR A 68 -4.82 10.55 -0.46
C THR A 68 -5.52 10.65 -1.81
N ILE A 69 -5.32 9.65 -2.68
CA ILE A 69 -6.02 9.52 -3.96
C ILE A 69 -7.52 9.38 -3.72
N ALA A 70 -7.93 8.54 -2.76
CA ALA A 70 -9.32 8.31 -2.43
C ALA A 70 -10.04 9.59 -2.00
N LEU A 71 -9.43 10.40 -1.13
CA LEU A 71 -9.97 11.71 -0.76
C LEU A 71 -10.12 12.66 -1.95
N THR A 72 -9.14 12.65 -2.87
CA THR A 72 -9.21 13.44 -4.10
C THR A 72 -10.37 12.99 -4.99
N LEU A 73 -10.60 11.68 -5.11
CA LEU A 73 -11.74 11.15 -5.85
C LEU A 73 -13.07 11.52 -5.18
N CYS A 74 -13.16 11.50 -3.85
CA CYS A 74 -14.36 11.97 -3.13
C CYS A 74 -14.66 13.44 -3.45
N GLU A 75 -13.63 14.30 -3.46
CA GLU A 75 -13.79 15.72 -3.84
C GLU A 75 -14.30 15.87 -5.28
N ILE A 76 -13.77 15.08 -6.22
CA ILE A 76 -14.26 15.09 -7.61
C ILE A 76 -15.72 14.62 -7.69
N ILE A 77 -16.08 13.55 -6.99
CA ILE A 77 -17.44 13.01 -6.97
C ILE A 77 -18.42 14.07 -6.50
N GLU A 78 -18.11 14.75 -5.40
CA GLU A 78 -19.00 15.76 -4.81
C GLU A 78 -19.05 17.05 -5.63
N ALA A 79 -17.89 17.56 -6.08
CA ALA A 79 -17.80 18.89 -6.70
C ALA A 79 -18.06 18.91 -8.21
N ILE A 80 -17.76 17.82 -8.92
CA ILE A 80 -17.85 17.76 -10.39
C ILE A 80 -19.01 16.88 -10.84
N TYR A 81 -19.18 15.73 -10.20
CA TYR A 81 -20.26 14.79 -10.57
C TYR A 81 -21.54 15.00 -9.74
N GLU A 82 -21.52 15.91 -8.77
CA GLU A 82 -22.65 16.20 -7.87
C GLU A 82 -23.19 14.93 -7.20
N GLY A 83 -22.30 13.96 -6.95
CA GLY A 83 -22.61 12.68 -6.33
C GLY A 83 -22.42 12.71 -4.81
N THR A 84 -23.04 11.74 -4.13
CA THR A 84 -22.86 11.53 -2.70
C THR A 84 -21.86 10.40 -2.45
N VAL A 85 -20.96 10.58 -1.49
CA VAL A 85 -20.00 9.55 -1.06
C VAL A 85 -19.80 9.63 0.45
N ASP A 86 -19.76 8.47 1.10
CA ASP A 86 -19.40 8.40 2.52
C ASP A 86 -17.87 8.37 2.68
N ARG A 87 -17.30 9.54 3.04
CA ARG A 87 -15.85 9.69 3.24
C ARG A 87 -15.31 8.87 4.41
N ASP A 88 -16.11 8.61 5.43
CA ASP A 88 -15.69 7.83 6.60
C ASP A 88 -15.56 6.35 6.24
N VAL A 89 -16.53 5.81 5.49
CA VAL A 89 -16.44 4.44 4.93
C VAL A 89 -15.25 4.31 3.98
N VAL A 90 -15.05 5.28 3.07
CA VAL A 90 -13.89 5.29 2.16
C VAL A 90 -12.58 5.25 2.93
N LEU A 91 -12.42 6.15 3.91
CA LEU A 91 -11.19 6.22 4.71
C LEU A 91 -10.99 4.95 5.53
N ALA A 92 -12.01 4.45 6.20
CA ALA A 92 -11.90 3.23 6.99
C ALA A 92 -11.52 2.02 6.13
N ALA A 93 -12.12 1.88 4.94
CA ALA A 93 -11.81 0.80 4.01
C ALA A 93 -10.39 0.93 3.46
N ILE A 94 -10.01 2.08 2.89
CA ILE A 94 -8.71 2.24 2.23
C ILE A 94 -7.53 2.26 3.24
N LEU A 95 -7.75 2.67 4.49
CA LEU A 95 -6.70 2.62 5.51
C LEU A 95 -6.49 1.20 6.06
N THR A 96 -7.45 0.30 5.87
CA THR A 96 -7.39 -1.08 6.41
C THR A 96 -7.15 -2.16 5.36
N HIS A 97 -7.47 -1.90 4.09
CA HIS A 97 -7.61 -2.91 3.04
C HIS A 97 -6.44 -3.89 2.89
N ASP A 98 -5.21 -3.41 3.12
CA ASP A 98 -3.98 -4.16 2.86
C ASP A 98 -3.16 -4.46 4.12
N LEU A 99 -3.65 -4.10 5.31
CA LEU A 99 -2.89 -4.22 6.56
C LEU A 99 -2.40 -5.65 6.83
N MET A 100 -3.16 -6.66 6.40
CA MET A 100 -2.80 -8.06 6.58
C MET A 100 -1.66 -8.54 5.67
N LYS A 101 -1.19 -7.73 4.72
CA LYS A 101 0.08 -7.98 4.01
C LYS A 101 1.24 -8.12 4.99
N ALA A 102 1.22 -7.38 6.10
CA ALA A 102 2.21 -7.50 7.16
C ALA A 102 2.24 -8.90 7.81
N GLN A 103 1.11 -9.61 7.85
CA GLN A 103 1.01 -10.94 8.46
C GLN A 103 1.29 -12.08 7.46
N VAL A 104 1.01 -11.87 6.17
CA VAL A 104 1.21 -12.88 5.12
C VAL A 104 2.54 -12.79 4.41
N TYR A 105 3.31 -11.72 4.61
CA TYR A 105 4.66 -11.57 4.10
C TYR A 105 5.71 -11.69 5.21
N GLY A 106 6.93 -12.00 4.80
CA GLY A 106 8.09 -12.07 5.67
C GLY A 106 9.39 -11.82 4.91
N TRP A 107 10.47 -11.65 5.65
CA TRP A 107 11.80 -11.50 5.08
C TRP A 107 12.26 -12.78 4.37
N ASP A 108 12.87 -12.60 3.20
CA ASP A 108 13.62 -13.63 2.52
C ASP A 108 15.10 -13.59 2.91
N HIS A 109 15.80 -14.71 2.77
CA HIS A 109 17.21 -14.82 3.16
C HIS A 109 18.13 -13.95 2.28
N ASP A 110 17.71 -13.64 1.06
CA ASP A 110 18.47 -12.85 0.08
C ASP A 110 18.16 -11.34 0.14
N GLY A 111 17.54 -10.86 1.22
CA GLY A 111 17.23 -9.43 1.40
C GLY A 111 15.99 -8.94 0.65
N GLY A 112 15.15 -9.86 0.17
CA GLY A 112 13.84 -9.59 -0.42
C GLY A 112 12.68 -9.96 0.51
N TYR A 113 11.49 -10.14 -0.09
CA TYR A 113 10.30 -10.59 0.62
C TYR A 113 9.77 -11.90 0.04
N ARG A 114 9.18 -12.70 0.93
CA ARG A 114 8.52 -13.97 0.61
C ARG A 114 7.19 -14.07 1.34
N TRP A 115 6.42 -15.10 1.02
CA TRP A 115 5.27 -15.49 1.83
C TRP A 115 5.73 -15.94 3.21
N SER A 116 5.01 -15.50 4.26
CA SER A 116 5.14 -16.06 5.60
C SER A 116 4.52 -17.47 5.64
N ARG A 117 4.79 -18.23 6.71
CA ARG A 117 4.15 -19.54 6.90
C ARG A 117 2.61 -19.46 6.91
N LEU A 118 2.06 -18.34 7.38
CA LEU A 118 0.62 -18.07 7.31
C LEU A 118 0.19 -17.70 5.88
N GLY A 119 0.96 -16.83 5.23
CA GLY A 119 0.71 -16.37 3.86
C GLY A 119 0.77 -17.45 2.79
N GLU A 120 1.49 -18.55 3.04
CA GLU A 120 1.47 -19.75 2.18
C GLU A 120 0.11 -20.48 2.19
N ARG A 121 -0.79 -20.14 3.12
CA ARG A 121 -2.07 -20.85 3.34
C ARG A 121 -3.29 -19.95 3.25
N ILE A 122 -3.18 -18.69 3.69
CA ILE A 122 -4.27 -17.71 3.71
C ILE A 122 -3.72 -16.38 3.19
N ASP A 123 -4.43 -15.77 2.24
CA ASP A 123 -4.06 -14.49 1.67
C ASP A 123 -4.48 -13.30 2.56
N HIS A 124 -3.92 -12.12 2.28
CA HIS A 124 -4.19 -10.90 3.05
C HIS A 124 -5.66 -10.47 2.99
N LEU A 125 -6.34 -10.65 1.85
CA LEU A 125 -7.73 -10.22 1.65
C LEU A 125 -8.68 -11.07 2.50
N SER A 126 -8.49 -12.39 2.49
CA SER A 126 -9.25 -13.30 3.35
C SER A 126 -9.06 -12.97 4.84
N LEU A 127 -7.84 -12.66 5.26
CA LEU A 127 -7.55 -12.28 6.65
C LEU A 127 -8.19 -10.95 7.03
N ILE A 128 -8.04 -9.90 6.21
CA ILE A 128 -8.56 -8.57 6.58
C ILE A 128 -10.09 -8.58 6.62
N VAL A 129 -10.75 -9.26 5.68
CA VAL A 129 -12.22 -9.39 5.69
C VAL A 129 -12.68 -10.12 6.96
N SER A 130 -12.01 -11.20 7.35
CA SER A 130 -12.28 -11.91 8.60
C SER A 130 -12.12 -11.01 9.82
N GLU A 131 -11.03 -10.24 9.88
CA GLU A 131 -10.76 -9.33 11.00
C GLU A 131 -11.77 -8.18 11.09
N LEU A 132 -12.17 -7.60 9.97
CA LEU A 132 -13.18 -6.54 9.95
C LEU A 132 -14.54 -7.05 10.45
N ILE A 133 -14.95 -8.26 10.02
CA ILE A 133 -16.18 -8.89 10.52
C ILE A 133 -16.07 -9.18 12.02
N ARG A 134 -14.96 -9.78 12.47
CA ARG A 134 -14.72 -10.11 13.89
C ARG A 134 -14.74 -8.85 14.78
N ARG A 135 -14.22 -7.73 14.27
CA ARG A 135 -14.16 -6.43 14.96
C ARG A 135 -15.45 -5.60 14.77
N ASN A 136 -16.49 -6.19 14.19
CA ASN A 136 -17.82 -5.60 14.04
C ASN A 136 -17.80 -4.28 13.25
N PHE A 137 -17.04 -4.22 12.16
CA PHE A 137 -17.16 -3.15 11.15
C PHE A 137 -18.47 -3.29 10.39
N SER A 138 -18.96 -2.19 9.82
CA SER A 138 -20.19 -2.19 9.03
C SER A 138 -20.00 -2.96 7.72
N VAL A 139 -21.13 -3.42 7.12
CA VAL A 139 -21.08 -4.16 5.85
C VAL A 139 -20.52 -3.30 4.71
N GLU A 140 -20.70 -1.98 4.77
CA GLU A 140 -20.18 -1.03 3.80
C GLU A 140 -18.65 -1.02 3.79
N VAL A 141 -18.01 -0.98 4.96
CA VAL A 141 -16.54 -1.06 5.08
C VAL A 141 -16.03 -2.45 4.68
N VAL A 142 -16.69 -3.51 5.15
CA VAL A 142 -16.31 -4.90 4.82
C VAL A 142 -16.39 -5.13 3.30
N HIS A 143 -17.46 -4.67 2.64
CA HIS A 143 -17.63 -4.79 1.19
C HIS A 143 -16.61 -3.95 0.41
N ALA A 144 -16.38 -2.70 0.82
CA ALA A 144 -15.39 -1.84 0.18
C ALA A 144 -13.99 -2.45 0.22
N VAL A 145 -13.61 -3.06 1.35
CA VAL A 145 -12.36 -3.83 1.45
C VAL A 145 -12.42 -5.12 0.65
N ALA A 146 -13.49 -5.93 0.74
CA ALA A 146 -13.58 -7.19 0.00
C ALA A 146 -13.52 -7.01 -1.54
N ALA A 147 -13.95 -5.85 -2.04
CA ALA A 147 -14.04 -5.53 -3.45
C ALA A 147 -12.87 -4.68 -3.99
N HIS A 148 -11.88 -4.33 -3.17
CA HIS A 148 -10.84 -3.34 -3.56
C HIS A 148 -9.97 -3.81 -4.74
N HIS A 149 -9.75 -5.12 -4.92
CA HIS A 149 -9.05 -5.66 -6.11
C HIS A 149 -9.86 -5.56 -7.42
N GLY A 150 -11.10 -5.06 -7.35
CA GLY A 150 -11.92 -4.75 -8.51
C GLY A 150 -12.22 -5.96 -9.38
N ARG A 151 -11.65 -5.97 -10.59
CA ARG A 151 -11.93 -7.05 -11.55
C ARG A 151 -11.19 -8.34 -11.30
N GLU A 152 -10.05 -8.24 -10.63
CA GLU A 152 -9.16 -9.34 -10.28
C GLU A 152 -9.50 -9.91 -8.89
N GLY A 153 -10.39 -9.24 -8.15
CA GLY A 153 -10.86 -9.65 -6.83
C GLY A 153 -12.00 -10.68 -6.86
N PRO A 154 -12.31 -11.29 -5.71
CA PRO A 154 -13.41 -12.27 -5.59
C PRO A 154 -14.79 -11.62 -5.71
N ILE A 155 -14.89 -10.31 -5.45
CA ILE A 155 -16.13 -9.52 -5.48
C ILE A 155 -15.85 -8.22 -6.25
N ARG A 156 -16.82 -7.77 -7.04
CA ARG A 156 -16.73 -6.47 -7.74
C ARG A 156 -17.26 -5.32 -6.88
N PRO A 157 -16.76 -4.10 -7.07
CA PRO A 157 -17.24 -2.93 -6.34
C PRO A 157 -18.68 -2.59 -6.78
N HIS A 158 -19.62 -2.71 -5.85
CA HIS A 158 -21.05 -2.44 -6.05
C HIS A 158 -21.55 -1.16 -5.36
N THR A 159 -20.68 -0.43 -4.67
CA THR A 159 -20.98 0.86 -4.01
C THR A 159 -19.99 1.92 -4.47
N ILE A 160 -20.32 3.19 -4.25
CA ILE A 160 -19.45 4.33 -4.63
C ILE A 160 -18.14 4.25 -3.83
N GLU A 161 -18.22 3.94 -2.55
CA GLU A 161 -17.08 3.82 -1.64
C GLU A 161 -16.15 2.69 -2.09
N ALA A 162 -16.71 1.54 -2.46
CA ALA A 162 -15.94 0.41 -2.99
C ALA A 162 -15.28 0.74 -4.34
N LEU A 163 -15.96 1.50 -5.21
CA LEU A 163 -15.40 1.98 -6.46
C LEU A 163 -14.23 2.95 -6.21
N VAL A 164 -14.38 3.88 -5.26
CA VAL A 164 -13.30 4.80 -4.85
C VAL A 164 -12.11 4.00 -4.32
N CYS A 165 -12.32 3.02 -3.45
CA CYS A 165 -11.24 2.18 -2.93
C CYS A 165 -10.50 1.45 -4.06
N PHE A 166 -11.24 0.78 -4.96
CA PHE A 166 -10.64 0.08 -6.09
C PHE A 166 -9.82 1.00 -7.00
N VAL A 167 -10.39 2.14 -7.41
CA VAL A 167 -9.69 3.06 -8.31
C VAL A 167 -8.45 3.65 -7.65
N SER A 168 -8.52 3.94 -6.35
CA SER A 168 -7.39 4.51 -5.60
C SER A 168 -6.24 3.53 -5.42
N ASP A 169 -6.55 2.31 -4.98
CA ASP A 169 -5.58 1.21 -4.87
C ASP A 169 -4.91 0.95 -6.22
N TYR A 170 -5.72 0.78 -7.28
CA TYR A 170 -5.22 0.52 -8.62
C TYR A 170 -4.34 1.66 -9.16
N ALA A 171 -4.72 2.92 -8.94
CA ALA A 171 -3.96 4.07 -9.40
C ALA A 171 -2.58 4.16 -8.74
N ASP A 172 -2.50 3.99 -7.41
CA ASP A 172 -1.22 4.02 -6.70
C ASP A 172 -0.34 2.84 -7.08
N ALA A 173 -0.90 1.62 -7.03
CA ALA A 173 -0.20 0.39 -7.40
C ALA A 173 0.36 0.45 -8.83
N THR A 174 -0.41 1.03 -9.76
CA THR A 174 0.03 1.21 -11.15
C THR A 174 1.14 2.26 -11.23
N LEU A 175 0.94 3.45 -10.68
CA LEU A 175 1.94 4.52 -10.74
C LEU A 175 3.29 4.07 -10.14
N ASN A 176 3.25 3.45 -8.96
CA ASN A 176 4.44 2.95 -8.28
C ASN A 176 5.12 1.81 -9.07
N GLY A 177 4.33 0.85 -9.55
CA GLY A 177 4.85 -0.26 -10.37
C GLY A 177 5.53 0.25 -11.64
N GLU A 178 4.89 1.17 -12.37
CA GLU A 178 5.41 1.73 -13.61
C GLU A 178 6.68 2.56 -13.39
N VAL A 179 6.74 3.41 -12.35
CA VAL A 179 7.95 4.20 -12.08
C VAL A 179 9.13 3.31 -11.66
N LEU A 180 8.88 2.24 -10.90
CA LEU A 180 9.91 1.25 -10.55
C LEU A 180 10.43 0.54 -11.80
N ASN A 181 9.54 0.12 -12.69
CA ASN A 181 9.90 -0.55 -13.95
C ASN A 181 10.71 0.39 -14.86
N ALA A 182 10.25 1.63 -15.05
CA ALA A 182 10.95 2.64 -15.81
C ALA A 182 12.35 2.89 -15.24
N ALA A 183 12.47 3.06 -13.92
CA ALA A 183 13.77 3.28 -13.27
C ALA A 183 14.72 2.10 -13.47
N ARG A 184 14.29 0.85 -13.27
CA ARG A 184 15.12 -0.34 -13.50
C ARG A 184 15.60 -0.41 -14.96
N PHE A 185 14.71 -0.14 -15.92
CA PHE A 185 15.07 -0.08 -17.33
C PHE A 185 16.17 0.97 -17.58
N LEU A 186 16.00 2.19 -17.06
CA LEU A 186 16.95 3.28 -17.25
C LEU A 186 18.32 3.03 -16.60
N ILE A 187 18.34 2.38 -15.44
CA ILE A 187 19.59 1.98 -14.77
C ILE A 187 20.32 0.95 -15.61
N ARG A 188 19.61 -0.06 -16.12
CA ARG A 188 20.18 -1.08 -16.99
C ARG A 188 20.74 -0.48 -18.28
N ASP A 189 19.96 0.37 -18.93
CA ASP A 189 20.32 1.05 -20.19
C ASP A 189 21.55 1.96 -20.03
N CYS A 190 21.58 2.77 -18.97
CA CYS A 190 22.62 3.79 -18.81
C CYS A 190 23.85 3.33 -18.04
N ALA A 191 23.72 2.36 -17.12
CA ALA A 191 24.78 2.00 -16.17
C ALA A 191 25.07 0.49 -16.09
N GLY A 192 24.36 -0.36 -16.84
CA GLY A 192 24.64 -1.81 -16.88
C GLY A 192 24.21 -2.60 -15.64
N GLY A 193 23.37 -2.02 -14.76
CA GLY A 193 22.83 -2.66 -13.56
C GLY A 193 21.31 -2.91 -13.63
N GLY A 194 20.60 -2.77 -12.50
CA GLY A 194 19.13 -2.72 -12.46
C GLY A 194 18.44 -3.90 -11.76
N GLU A 195 19.20 -4.79 -11.12
CA GLU A 195 18.66 -5.94 -10.37
C GLU A 195 18.38 -5.63 -8.89
N GLU A 196 18.95 -4.53 -8.36
CA GLU A 196 18.74 -4.14 -6.96
C GLU A 196 17.30 -3.66 -6.69
N PRO A 197 16.74 -3.96 -5.51
CA PRO A 197 15.50 -3.35 -5.05
C PRO A 197 15.60 -1.83 -5.02
N LEU A 198 14.54 -1.16 -5.50
CA LEU A 198 14.43 0.30 -5.51
C LEU A 198 13.23 0.72 -4.66
N THR A 199 13.39 1.79 -3.90
CA THR A 199 12.28 2.54 -3.30
C THR A 199 11.65 3.47 -4.33
N ALA A 200 10.40 3.92 -4.09
CA ALA A 200 9.77 4.97 -4.91
C ALA A 200 10.65 6.21 -5.03
N LYS A 201 11.24 6.68 -3.93
CA LYS A 201 12.12 7.86 -3.92
C LYS A 201 13.29 7.71 -4.89
N GLN A 202 13.94 6.54 -4.91
CA GLN A 202 15.04 6.26 -5.84
C GLN A 202 14.53 6.18 -7.27
N ALA A 203 13.38 5.53 -7.50
CA ALA A 203 12.80 5.38 -8.82
C ALA A 203 12.44 6.74 -9.46
N PHE A 204 11.69 7.59 -8.75
CA PHE A 204 11.36 8.94 -9.22
C PHE A 204 12.61 9.78 -9.46
N ALA A 205 13.60 9.73 -8.55
CA ALA A 205 14.85 10.46 -8.73
C ALA A 205 15.62 10.00 -9.98
N THR A 206 15.63 8.70 -10.27
CA THR A 206 16.27 8.13 -11.47
C THR A 206 15.57 8.58 -12.76
N VAL A 207 14.24 8.50 -12.81
CA VAL A 207 13.45 8.94 -13.96
C VAL A 207 13.66 10.44 -14.21
N TYR A 208 13.61 11.25 -13.15
CA TYR A 208 13.86 12.69 -13.24
C TYR A 208 15.30 13.00 -13.68
N ALA A 209 16.30 12.27 -13.16
CA ALA A 209 17.69 12.47 -13.57
C ALA A 209 17.93 12.12 -15.05
N LYS A 210 17.23 11.12 -15.59
CA LYS A 210 17.24 10.83 -17.03
C LYS A 210 16.63 11.98 -17.83
N GLN A 211 15.51 12.55 -17.37
CA GLN A 211 14.86 13.68 -18.02
C GLN A 211 15.78 14.91 -18.10
N GLU A 212 16.44 15.27 -16.99
CA GLU A 212 17.27 16.48 -16.93
C GLU A 212 18.67 16.32 -17.54
N GLY A 213 19.25 15.12 -17.47
CA GLY A 213 20.68 14.92 -17.74
C GLY A 213 21.03 13.69 -18.57
N GLY A 214 20.05 13.03 -19.20
CA GLY A 214 20.26 11.82 -19.96
C GLY A 214 20.92 10.70 -19.14
N CYS A 215 21.71 9.85 -19.79
CA CYS A 215 22.38 8.75 -19.08
C CYS A 215 23.45 9.19 -18.08
N GLU A 216 24.09 10.35 -18.29
CA GLU A 216 25.01 10.88 -17.28
C GLU A 216 24.26 11.31 -16.01
N GLY A 217 23.06 11.88 -16.16
CA GLY A 217 22.17 12.19 -15.04
C GLY A 217 21.86 10.95 -14.20
N VAL A 218 21.49 9.85 -14.86
CA VAL A 218 21.24 8.55 -14.20
C VAL A 218 22.48 8.07 -13.42
N ARG A 219 23.66 8.05 -14.05
CA ARG A 219 24.91 7.61 -13.38
C ARG A 219 25.25 8.49 -12.16
N ARG A 220 25.06 9.81 -12.27
CA ARG A 220 25.27 10.73 -11.14
C ARG A 220 24.27 10.49 -10.00
N ALA A 221 23.01 10.21 -10.32
CA ALA A 221 21.99 9.92 -9.33
C ALA A 221 22.31 8.64 -8.56
N LEU A 222 22.72 7.57 -9.25
CA LEU A 222 23.15 6.31 -8.64
C LEU A 222 24.35 6.49 -7.71
N ALA A 223 25.40 7.18 -8.19
CA ALA A 223 26.59 7.44 -7.37
C ALA A 223 26.27 8.24 -6.08
N LYS A 224 25.29 9.15 -6.11
CA LYS A 224 24.82 9.86 -4.91
C LYS A 224 24.07 8.94 -3.95
N GLN A 225 23.27 8.01 -4.46
CA GLN A 225 22.52 7.06 -3.65
C GLN A 225 23.45 6.06 -2.94
N GLU A 226 24.51 5.60 -3.60
CA GLU A 226 25.53 4.73 -3.01
C GLU A 226 26.30 5.43 -1.89
N ARG A 227 26.69 6.70 -2.08
CA ARG A 227 27.39 7.50 -1.05
C ARG A 227 26.54 7.83 0.17
N GLY A 228 25.21 7.78 0.04
CA GLY A 228 24.27 8.01 1.13
C GLY A 228 23.98 6.77 1.99
N LYS A 229 24.40 5.58 1.54
CA LYS A 229 24.41 4.36 2.37
C LYS A 229 25.63 4.45 3.30
N SER A 230 25.50 5.07 4.47
CA SER A 230 26.52 4.92 5.53
C SER A 230 26.71 3.43 5.81
N PRO A 231 27.95 2.94 6.04
CA PRO A 231 28.14 1.58 6.50
C PRO A 231 27.46 1.44 7.88
N ALA A 232 26.54 0.50 7.97
CA ALA A 232 25.91 0.10 9.24
C ALA A 232 26.92 -0.60 10.15
#